data_AF-A0A383EJR6-F1
#
_entry.id   AF-A0A383EJR6-F1
#
_cell.length_a   1.000
_cell.length_b   1.000
_cell.length_c   1.000
_cell.angle_alpha   90.00
_cell.angle_beta   90.00
_cell.angle_gamma   90.00
#
_symmetry.space_group_name_H-M   'P 1'
#
loop_
_entity.id
_entity.type
_entity.pdbx_description
1 polymer ?
#
loop_
_entity_poly.entity_id
_entity_poly.type
_entity_poly.pdbx_seq_one_letter_code
_entity_poly.pdbx_strand_id
1 'polypeptide(L)'
;VREPTTWSVQARNLPEHARNPIHTEAGSRAAGFDSAMVAGVTVYAYLTRPVVDAWGVDWLRRGAALVEFASPVQPDDPVLCVPFVDDGHVEVRATVAGEVRARCTAWLTAPEVMDSAHPFHEPLEPENITLADEWDGYGLRAGDDLGLYNELGIVHP
;
A
#
# COMPACT_ATOMS: atom_id res chain seq x y z
N VAL A 1 -0.24 6.23 21.52
CA VAL A 1 0.03 5.84 20.12
C VAL A 1 1.42 5.20 20.10
N ARG A 2 1.61 4.06 19.43
CA ARG A 2 2.93 3.44 19.33
C ARG A 2 3.74 4.18 18.26
N GLU A 3 5.07 4.19 18.39
CA GLU A 3 5.93 4.67 17.32
C GLU A 3 5.99 3.62 16.20
N PRO A 4 5.90 4.02 14.92
CA PRO A 4 6.04 3.10 13.80
C PRO A 4 7.46 2.53 13.75
N THR A 5 7.57 1.24 13.46
CA THR A 5 8.87 0.57 13.35
C THR A 5 9.21 0.26 11.90
N THR A 6 10.51 0.21 11.60
CA THR A 6 10.99 -0.24 10.29
C THR A 6 10.54 -1.68 10.03
N TRP A 7 10.04 -1.90 8.82
CA TRP A 7 9.53 -3.19 8.35
C TRP A 7 10.27 -3.61 7.08
N SER A 8 10.46 -4.92 6.88
CA SER A 8 11.02 -5.45 5.63
C SER A 8 10.15 -6.54 5.03
N VAL A 9 10.10 -6.59 3.72
CA VAL A 9 9.33 -7.58 2.97
C VAL A 9 10.02 -7.95 1.67
N GLN A 10 9.96 -9.23 1.32
CA GLN A 10 10.38 -9.72 0.00
C GLN A 10 9.25 -9.42 -0.98
N ALA A 11 9.53 -8.54 -1.94
CA ALA A 11 8.53 -8.08 -2.89
C ALA A 11 8.09 -9.21 -3.83
N ARG A 12 6.81 -9.27 -4.18
CA ARG A 12 6.26 -10.32 -5.03
C ARG A 12 5.12 -9.81 -5.91
N ASN A 13 4.94 -10.47 -7.06
CA ASN A 13 3.74 -10.30 -7.86
C ASN A 13 2.64 -11.23 -7.35
N LEU A 14 1.41 -10.71 -7.31
CA LEU A 14 0.23 -11.48 -6.95
C LEU A 14 -0.56 -11.85 -8.22
N PRO A 15 -1.13 -13.07 -8.30
CA PRO A 15 -1.82 -13.55 -9.52
C PRO A 15 -2.94 -12.64 -10.03
N GLU A 16 -3.69 -11.99 -9.13
CA GLU A 16 -4.81 -11.09 -9.47
C GLU A 16 -4.37 -9.89 -10.32
N HIS A 17 -3.11 -9.46 -10.20
CA HIS A 17 -2.55 -8.34 -10.93
C HIS A 17 -2.10 -8.72 -12.34
N ALA A 18 -2.03 -10.01 -12.68
CA ALA A 18 -1.55 -10.47 -13.98
C ALA A 18 -2.43 -10.05 -15.17
N ARG A 19 -3.67 -9.58 -14.92
CA ARG A 19 -4.56 -8.99 -15.94
C ARG A 19 -3.96 -7.72 -16.56
N ASN A 20 -3.11 -7.00 -15.82
CA ASN A 20 -2.26 -5.96 -16.39
C ASN A 20 -0.91 -6.58 -16.78
N PRO A 21 -0.58 -6.69 -18.09
CA PRO A 21 0.61 -7.41 -18.54
C PRO A 21 1.93 -6.88 -17.99
N ILE A 22 1.99 -5.62 -17.52
CA ILE A 22 3.21 -5.05 -16.92
C ILE A 22 3.67 -5.79 -15.65
N HIS A 23 2.75 -6.51 -14.99
CA HIS A 23 3.03 -7.35 -13.83
C HIS A 23 3.42 -8.79 -14.21
N THR A 24 3.53 -9.07 -15.51
CA THR A 24 3.99 -10.37 -16.04
C THR A 24 5.34 -10.20 -16.71
N GLU A 25 6.18 -11.24 -16.65
CA GLU A 25 7.50 -11.19 -17.27
C GLU A 25 7.43 -10.96 -18.78
N ALA A 26 6.52 -11.68 -19.45
CA ALA A 26 6.33 -11.57 -20.90
C ALA A 26 5.82 -10.18 -21.30
N GLY A 27 4.80 -9.65 -20.59
CA GLY A 27 4.23 -8.34 -20.89
C GLY A 27 5.19 -7.19 -20.59
N SER A 28 5.94 -7.26 -19.49
CA SER A 28 6.93 -6.24 -19.13
C SER A 28 8.08 -6.17 -20.14
N ARG A 29 8.64 -7.31 -20.54
CA ARG A 29 9.67 -7.38 -21.59
C ARG A 29 9.16 -6.87 -22.94
N ALA A 30 7.92 -7.23 -23.31
CA ALA A 30 7.30 -6.73 -24.54
C ALA A 30 7.11 -5.20 -24.52
N ALA A 31 6.92 -4.61 -23.34
CA ALA A 31 6.84 -3.17 -23.13
C ALA A 31 8.21 -2.47 -22.99
N GLY A 32 9.32 -3.21 -23.06
CA GLY A 32 10.68 -2.65 -23.04
C GLY A 32 11.29 -2.47 -21.64
N PHE A 33 10.74 -3.13 -20.61
CA PHE A 33 11.31 -3.16 -19.27
C PHE A 33 12.13 -4.43 -19.03
N ASP A 34 13.06 -4.37 -18.09
CA ASP A 34 14.00 -5.46 -17.82
C ASP A 34 13.37 -6.65 -17.09
N SER A 35 12.30 -6.41 -16.31
CA SER A 35 11.59 -7.43 -15.53
C SER A 35 10.15 -7.00 -15.24
N ALA A 36 9.32 -7.95 -14.82
CA ALA A 36 7.98 -7.64 -14.29
C ALA A 36 8.06 -6.62 -13.13
N MET A 37 7.04 -5.76 -13.01
CA MET A 37 6.95 -4.81 -11.90
C MET A 37 5.94 -5.27 -10.87
N VAL A 38 6.25 -5.06 -9.58
CA VAL A 38 5.29 -5.22 -8.50
C VAL A 38 4.21 -4.15 -8.60
N ALA A 39 2.95 -4.55 -8.42
CA ALA A 39 1.83 -3.64 -8.53
C ALA A 39 1.92 -2.52 -7.48
N GLY A 40 1.56 -1.29 -7.88
CA GLY A 40 1.62 -0.13 -6.99
C GLY A 40 0.78 -0.31 -5.73
N VAL A 41 -0.39 -0.95 -5.85
CA VAL A 41 -1.25 -1.33 -4.71
C VAL A 41 -0.60 -2.36 -3.77
N THR A 42 0.30 -3.20 -4.25
CA THR A 42 1.08 -4.12 -3.41
C THR A 42 2.21 -3.38 -2.70
N VAL A 43 2.87 -2.44 -3.39
CA VAL A 43 3.86 -1.55 -2.75
C VAL A 43 3.20 -0.64 -1.70
N TYR A 44 1.98 -0.16 -1.95
CA TYR A 44 1.19 0.59 -0.98
C TYR A 44 0.88 -0.23 0.27
N ALA A 45 0.60 -1.53 0.12
CA ALA A 45 0.44 -2.43 1.28
C ALA A 45 1.70 -2.51 2.13
N TYR A 46 2.90 -2.56 1.51
CA TYR A 46 4.16 -2.53 2.26
C TYR A 46 4.34 -1.23 3.05
N LEU A 47 3.99 -0.11 2.42
CA LEU A 47 4.15 1.24 2.99
C LEU A 47 3.18 1.52 4.14
N THR A 48 1.98 0.94 4.11
CA THR A 48 0.96 1.17 5.15
C THR A 48 1.16 0.28 6.38
N ARG A 49 1.86 -0.85 6.26
CA ARG A 49 2.12 -1.74 7.40
C ARG A 49 2.72 -1.01 8.62
N PRO A 50 3.81 -0.22 8.53
CA PRO A 50 4.32 0.53 9.69
C PRO A 50 3.32 1.51 10.31
N VAL A 51 2.43 2.07 9.49
CA VAL A 51 1.37 3.00 9.93
C VAL A 51 0.31 2.24 10.72
N VAL A 52 -0.16 1.10 10.21
CA VAL A 52 -1.17 0.28 10.88
C VAL A 52 -0.60 -0.37 12.15
N ASP A 53 0.67 -0.75 12.18
CA ASP A 53 1.33 -1.24 13.41
C ASP A 53 1.36 -0.16 14.52
N ALA A 54 1.57 1.10 14.13
CA ALA A 54 1.61 2.23 15.06
C ALA A 54 0.22 2.69 15.54
N TRP A 55 -0.72 2.81 14.61
CA TRP A 55 -1.99 3.52 14.78
C TRP A 55 -3.23 2.60 14.74
N GLY A 56 -3.09 1.41 14.16
CA GLY A 56 -4.13 0.39 14.12
C GLY A 56 -5.44 0.86 13.50
N VAL A 57 -6.53 0.35 14.07
CA VAL A 57 -7.91 0.61 13.63
C VAL A 57 -8.27 2.09 13.61
N ASP A 58 -7.62 2.89 14.47
CA ASP A 58 -7.87 4.32 14.51
C ASP A 58 -7.49 5.01 13.20
N TRP A 59 -6.37 4.63 12.59
CA TRP A 59 -6.00 5.15 11.27
C TRP A 59 -6.88 4.56 10.17
N LEU A 60 -7.20 3.26 10.20
CA LEU A 60 -8.07 2.63 9.20
C LEU A 60 -9.48 3.25 9.15
N ARG A 61 -9.97 3.79 10.28
CA ARG A 61 -11.33 4.36 10.36
C ARG A 61 -11.45 5.80 9.87
N ARG A 62 -10.42 6.62 10.08
CA ARG A 62 -10.52 8.09 9.92
C ARG A 62 -9.23 8.75 9.40
N GLY A 63 -8.20 7.95 9.19
CA GLY A 63 -6.92 8.40 8.72
C GLY A 63 -6.93 8.68 7.23
N ALA A 64 -5.78 9.16 6.78
CA ALA A 64 -5.50 9.45 5.38
C ALA A 64 -4.10 8.98 5.02
N ALA A 65 -3.89 8.73 3.73
CA ALA A 65 -2.57 8.51 3.15
C ALA A 65 -2.47 9.13 1.75
N LEU A 66 -1.28 9.63 1.45
CA LEU A 66 -0.83 10.01 0.11
C LEU A 66 0.34 9.11 -0.26
N VAL A 67 0.26 8.42 -1.40
CA VAL A 67 1.33 7.56 -1.91
C VAL A 67 1.93 8.15 -3.18
N GLU A 68 3.27 8.14 -3.26
CA GLU A 68 4.05 8.63 -4.38
C GLU A 68 5.01 7.53 -4.85
N PHE A 69 4.89 7.11 -6.11
CA PHE A 69 5.75 6.09 -6.70
C PHE A 69 6.86 6.77 -7.54
N ALA A 70 8.12 6.59 -7.12
CA ALA A 70 9.27 7.21 -7.78
C ALA A 70 9.92 6.29 -8.82
N SER A 71 10.04 4.99 -8.52
CA SER A 71 10.55 4.00 -9.46
C SER A 71 10.01 2.59 -9.16
N PRO A 72 10.03 1.67 -10.14
CA PRO A 72 9.49 0.32 -9.95
C PRO A 72 10.20 -0.46 -8.84
N VAL A 73 9.43 -1.33 -8.18
CA VAL A 73 9.92 -2.43 -7.35
C VAL A 73 9.81 -3.70 -8.19
N GLN A 74 10.86 -4.52 -8.20
CA GLN A 74 10.89 -5.79 -8.91
C GLN A 74 10.51 -6.94 -7.97
N PRO A 75 9.97 -8.05 -8.50
CA PRO A 75 9.87 -9.28 -7.73
C PRO A 75 11.22 -9.66 -7.12
N ASP A 76 11.18 -10.17 -5.91
CA ASP A 76 12.34 -10.55 -5.11
C ASP A 76 13.25 -9.38 -4.64
N ASP A 77 12.86 -8.13 -4.84
CA ASP A 77 13.52 -7.01 -4.17
C ASP A 77 13.31 -7.12 -2.64
N PRO A 78 14.38 -7.00 -1.82
CA PRO A 78 14.26 -6.85 -0.38
C PRO A 78 13.88 -5.41 -0.06
N VAL A 79 12.57 -5.15 0.07
CA VAL A 79 12.04 -3.81 0.33
C VAL A 79 12.13 -3.52 1.82
N LEU A 80 12.74 -2.39 2.16
CA LEU A 80 12.75 -1.85 3.52
C LEU A 80 11.83 -0.63 3.59
N CYS A 81 10.80 -0.70 4.42
CA CYS A 81 9.86 0.36 4.72
C CYS A 81 10.31 1.10 6.00
N VAL A 82 10.90 2.28 5.82
CA VAL A 82 11.48 3.08 6.91
C VAL A 82 10.54 4.23 7.26
N PRO A 83 9.96 4.27 8.47
CA PRO A 83 9.13 5.37 8.91
C PRO A 83 9.95 6.56 9.42
N PHE A 84 9.44 7.76 9.15
CA PHE A 84 9.92 9.04 9.66
C PHE A 84 8.72 9.74 10.28
N VAL A 85 8.80 9.98 11.60
CA VAL A 85 7.75 10.68 12.34
C VAL A 85 8.04 12.17 12.28
N ASP A 86 7.05 12.95 11.87
CA ASP A 86 7.05 14.40 11.93
C ASP A 86 5.73 14.89 12.56
N ASP A 87 5.69 16.12 13.05
CA ASP A 87 4.55 16.61 13.81
C ASP A 87 3.25 16.52 12.98
N GLY A 88 2.33 15.66 13.42
CA GLY A 88 1.05 15.40 12.77
C GLY A 88 1.03 14.34 11.66
N HIS A 89 2.15 13.73 11.26
CA HIS A 89 2.15 12.69 10.21
C HIS A 89 3.31 11.68 10.29
N VAL A 90 3.18 10.56 9.58
CA VAL A 90 4.24 9.56 9.40
C VAL A 90 4.52 9.43 7.91
N GLU A 91 5.75 9.69 7.50
CA GLU A 91 6.21 9.34 6.16
C GLU A 91 6.91 7.97 6.21
N VAL A 92 6.43 7.01 5.43
CA VAL A 92 7.10 5.72 5.23
C VAL A 92 7.77 5.73 3.86
N ARG A 93 9.06 5.38 3.81
CA ARG A 93 9.82 5.25 2.56
C ARG A 93 10.09 3.79 2.28
N ALA A 94 9.64 3.28 1.12
CA ALA A 94 10.05 1.99 0.61
C ALA A 94 11.38 2.14 -0.13
N THR A 95 12.41 1.44 0.34
CA THR A 95 13.77 1.48 -0.22
C THR A 95 14.22 0.12 -0.69
N VAL A 96 14.98 0.10 -1.80
CA VAL A 96 15.65 -1.10 -2.33
C VAL A 96 17.08 -0.71 -2.66
N ALA A 97 18.05 -1.44 -2.11
CA ALA A 97 19.48 -1.11 -2.24
C ALA A 97 19.83 0.34 -1.87
N GLY A 98 19.13 0.90 -0.88
CA GLY A 98 19.33 2.28 -0.40
C GLY A 98 18.59 3.37 -1.21
N GLU A 99 18.00 3.04 -2.34
CA GLU A 99 17.26 3.97 -3.19
C GLU A 99 15.77 3.98 -2.86
N VAL A 100 15.16 5.16 -2.78
CA VAL A 100 13.71 5.29 -2.52
C VAL A 100 12.91 4.93 -3.76
N ARG A 101 12.06 3.92 -3.65
CA ARG A 101 11.15 3.46 -4.71
C ARG A 101 9.78 4.10 -4.60
N ALA A 102 9.28 4.28 -3.37
CA ALA A 102 8.01 4.93 -3.11
C ALA A 102 7.97 5.57 -1.71
N ARG A 103 7.06 6.52 -1.53
CA ARG A 103 6.78 7.18 -0.25
C ARG A 103 5.30 7.11 0.05
N CYS A 104 4.95 6.98 1.33
CA CYS A 104 3.59 7.12 1.82
C CYS A 104 3.57 8.08 3.00
N THR A 105 2.89 9.20 2.87
CA THR A 105 2.65 10.13 3.96
C THR A 105 1.27 9.83 4.54
N ALA A 106 1.20 9.51 5.82
CA ALA A 106 -0.03 9.12 6.50
C ALA A 106 -0.36 10.06 7.66
N TRP A 107 -1.65 10.34 7.85
CA TRP A 107 -2.18 11.18 8.92
C TRP A 107 -3.26 10.44 9.70
N LEU A 108 -3.30 10.60 11.03
CA LEU A 108 -4.37 10.05 11.89
C LEU A 108 -5.75 10.66 11.62
N THR A 109 -5.76 11.87 11.07
CA THR A 109 -6.95 12.59 10.62
C THR A 109 -6.61 13.24 9.29
N ALA A 110 -7.48 13.09 8.30
CA ALA A 110 -7.25 13.68 6.98
C ALA A 110 -7.00 15.20 7.07
N PRO A 111 -5.94 15.73 6.41
CA PRO A 111 -5.74 17.17 6.33
C PRO A 111 -6.85 17.81 5.48
N GLU A 112 -7.27 19.04 5.80
CA GLU A 112 -8.35 19.75 5.08
C GLU A 112 -8.11 19.83 3.56
N VAL A 113 -6.85 19.83 3.12
CA VAL A 113 -6.47 19.89 1.70
C VAL A 113 -6.86 18.61 0.93
N MET A 114 -6.93 17.46 1.59
CA MET A 114 -7.46 16.22 1.00
C MET A 114 -8.99 16.23 0.84
N ASP A 115 -9.68 17.12 1.54
CA ASP A 115 -11.13 17.31 1.45
C ASP A 115 -11.53 18.21 0.25
N SER A 116 -10.56 18.60 -0.58
CA SER A 116 -10.78 19.44 -1.77
C SER A 116 -11.39 18.69 -2.96
N ALA A 117 -11.86 17.45 -2.76
CA ALA A 117 -12.70 16.79 -3.74
C ALA A 117 -13.91 17.69 -4.00
N HIS A 118 -13.92 18.35 -5.16
CA HIS A 118 -15.12 19.04 -5.61
C HIS A 118 -16.26 18.02 -5.52
N PRO A 119 -17.30 18.28 -4.71
CA PRO A 119 -18.38 17.33 -4.58
C PRO A 119 -18.87 17.04 -5.98
N PHE A 120 -18.90 15.75 -6.34
CA PHE A 120 -19.60 15.34 -7.55
C PHE A 120 -20.96 16.03 -7.52
N HIS A 121 -21.42 16.52 -8.67
CA HIS A 121 -22.71 17.21 -8.77
C HIS A 121 -23.87 16.35 -8.25
N GLU A 122 -23.65 15.03 -8.13
CA GLU A 122 -24.51 14.05 -7.50
C GLU A 122 -23.64 12.99 -6.77
N PRO A 123 -23.98 12.58 -5.53
CA PRO A 123 -23.32 11.47 -4.85
C PRO A 123 -23.45 10.17 -5.68
N LEU A 124 -22.38 9.39 -5.78
CA LEU A 124 -22.45 8.07 -6.41
C LEU A 124 -23.32 7.13 -5.56
N GLU A 125 -24.10 6.27 -6.22
CA GLU A 125 -24.84 5.22 -5.51
C GLU A 125 -23.86 4.28 -4.79
N PRO A 126 -24.11 3.92 -3.52
CA PRO A 126 -23.25 2.98 -2.80
C PRO A 126 -23.24 1.61 -3.47
N GLU A 127 -22.06 1.11 -3.84
CA GLU A 127 -21.85 -0.25 -4.33
C GLU A 127 -21.40 -1.16 -3.17
N ASN A 128 -22.00 -2.34 -3.05
CA ASN A 128 -21.61 -3.34 -2.07
C ASN A 128 -20.94 -4.51 -2.78
N ILE A 129 -19.64 -4.67 -2.59
CA ILE A 129 -18.85 -5.74 -3.20
C ILE A 129 -18.48 -6.75 -2.12
N THR A 130 -18.80 -8.03 -2.37
CA THR A 130 -18.29 -9.13 -1.53
C THR A 130 -16.88 -9.48 -1.98
N LEU A 131 -15.90 -9.30 -1.09
CA LEU A 131 -14.53 -9.72 -1.36
C LEU A 131 -14.43 -11.22 -1.16
N ALA A 132 -14.40 -11.95 -2.26
CA ALA A 132 -14.20 -13.39 -2.31
C ALA A 132 -12.99 -13.74 -3.18
N ASP A 133 -12.53 -14.98 -3.08
CA ASP A 133 -11.46 -15.56 -3.90
C ASP A 133 -10.16 -14.75 -3.87
N GLU A 134 -9.82 -14.09 -4.98
CA GLU A 134 -8.56 -13.37 -5.18
C GLU A 134 -8.45 -12.08 -4.37
N TRP A 135 -9.52 -11.67 -3.69
CA TRP A 135 -9.55 -10.47 -2.84
C TRP A 135 -9.44 -10.81 -1.35
N ASP A 136 -9.55 -12.08 -0.98
CA ASP A 136 -9.39 -12.52 0.41
C ASP A 136 -7.92 -12.46 0.83
N GLY A 137 -7.69 -12.08 2.09
CA GLY A 137 -6.37 -12.05 2.71
C GLY A 137 -5.30 -11.25 1.95
N TYR A 138 -5.67 -10.19 1.22
CA TYR A 138 -4.75 -9.44 0.35
C TYR A 138 -3.47 -8.99 1.07
N GLY A 139 -3.59 -8.40 2.26
CA GLY A 139 -2.44 -7.98 3.08
C GLY A 139 -1.46 -9.12 3.36
N LEU A 140 -1.97 -10.26 3.84
CA LEU A 140 -1.15 -11.45 4.12
C LEU A 140 -0.45 -11.97 2.85
N ARG A 141 -1.15 -11.95 1.70
CA ARG A 141 -0.59 -12.39 0.44
C ARG A 141 0.48 -11.43 -0.07
N ALA A 142 0.32 -10.12 0.13
CA ALA A 142 1.35 -9.11 -0.10
C ALA A 142 2.55 -9.29 0.86
N GLY A 143 2.34 -9.88 2.04
CA GLY A 143 3.39 -10.21 3.00
C GLY A 143 3.26 -9.46 4.33
N ASP A 144 2.17 -8.72 4.53
CA ASP A 144 1.82 -8.16 5.83
C ASP A 144 1.68 -9.28 6.88
N ASP A 145 2.22 -9.06 8.07
CA ASP A 145 2.25 -9.99 9.19
C ASP A 145 1.31 -9.59 10.34
N LEU A 146 0.49 -8.55 10.15
CA LEU A 146 -0.49 -8.09 11.13
C LEU A 146 -1.74 -8.97 11.08
N GLY A 147 -2.08 -9.60 12.21
CA GLY A 147 -3.33 -10.36 12.38
C GLY A 147 -4.60 -9.50 12.37
N LEU A 148 -4.45 -8.18 12.51
CA LEU A 148 -5.51 -7.20 12.73
C LEU A 148 -6.65 -7.27 11.70
N TYR A 149 -6.33 -7.40 10.41
CA TYR A 149 -7.33 -7.39 9.33
C TYR A 149 -8.26 -8.60 9.41
N ASN A 150 -7.67 -9.79 9.60
CA ASN A 150 -8.41 -11.03 9.70
C ASN A 150 -9.21 -11.11 11.02
N GLU A 151 -8.61 -10.70 12.14
CA GLU A 151 -9.26 -10.70 13.46
C GLU A 151 -10.49 -9.80 13.51
N LEU A 152 -10.47 -8.69 12.77
CA LEU A 152 -11.54 -7.69 12.78
C LEU A 152 -12.46 -7.76 11.56
N GLY A 153 -12.17 -8.63 10.58
CA GLY A 153 -12.90 -8.69 9.32
C GLY A 153 -12.83 -7.37 8.52
N ILE A 154 -11.67 -6.71 8.52
CA ILE A 154 -11.44 -5.44 7.84
C ILE A 154 -10.62 -5.70 6.57
N VAL A 155 -10.96 -5.01 5.50
CA VAL A 155 -10.22 -5.05 4.24
C VAL A 155 -8.88 -4.33 4.41
N HIS A 156 -7.81 -4.93 3.89
CA HIS A 156 -6.51 -4.25 3.83
C HIS A 156 -6.64 -2.98 2.97
N PRO A 157 -6.09 -1.82 3.40
CA PRO A 157 -6.11 -0.58 2.63
C PRO A 157 -5.42 -0.70 1.26
#